data_AF-K1STC3-F1
#
_entry.id   AF-K1STC3-F1
#
_cell.length_a   1.000
_cell.length_b   1.000
_cell.length_c   1.000
_cell.angle_alpha   90.00
_cell.angle_beta   90.00
_cell.angle_gamma   90.00
#
_symmetry.space_group_name_H-M   'P 1'
#
loop_
_entity.id
_entity.type
_entity.pdbx_description
1 polymer ?
#
loop_
_entity_poly.entity_id
_entity_poly.type
_entity_poly.pdbx_seq_one_letter_code
_entity_poly.pdbx_strand_id
1 'polypeptide(L)'
;MSYPPAREMIRAGLGVALASDYNPGSSPSGNMRMVVALASIRMRMTPAEAIHAATLNGAYAMGLSERFGSITPGKTANFFLTRP
;
A
#
# COMPACT_ATOMS: atom_id res chain seq x y z
N MET A 1 11.04 13.90 -12.53
CA MET A 1 10.90 12.43 -12.75
C MET A 1 9.42 12.09 -12.67
N SER A 2 8.92 11.25 -13.58
CA SER A 2 7.51 10.82 -13.56
C SER A 2 7.29 9.76 -12.50
N TYR A 3 6.11 9.75 -11.88
CA TYR A 3 5.68 8.63 -11.04
C TYR A 3 5.39 7.38 -11.89
N PRO A 4 5.47 6.16 -11.32
CA PRO A 4 5.08 4.94 -12.01
C PRO A 4 3.61 4.97 -12.48
N PRO A 5 3.27 4.27 -13.58
CA PRO A 5 1.92 4.29 -14.16
C PRO A 5 0.94 3.36 -13.40
N ALA A 6 0.76 3.59 -12.10
CA ALA A 6 -0.04 2.70 -11.24
C ALA A 6 -1.49 2.53 -11.73
N ARG A 7 -2.11 3.59 -12.26
CA ARG A 7 -3.46 3.52 -12.83
C ARG A 7 -3.55 2.56 -14.02
N GLU A 8 -2.55 2.54 -14.89
CA GLU A 8 -2.51 1.62 -16.04
C GLU A 8 -2.27 0.19 -15.58
N MET A 9 -1.36 -0.02 -14.62
CA MET A 9 -1.12 -1.34 -14.01
C MET A 9 -2.41 -1.92 -13.40
N ILE A 10 -3.14 -1.12 -12.63
CA ILE A 10 -4.41 -1.55 -12.01
C ILE A 10 -5.48 -1.86 -13.08
N ARG A 11 -5.61 -1.03 -14.13
CA ARG A 11 -6.54 -1.30 -15.24
C ARG A 11 -6.19 -2.57 -16.01
N ALA A 12 -4.92 -2.94 -16.07
CA ALA A 12 -4.44 -4.18 -16.65
C ALA A 12 -4.62 -5.40 -15.72
N GLY A 13 -5.18 -5.22 -14.51
CA GLY A 13 -5.40 -6.30 -13.56
C GLY A 13 -4.19 -6.67 -12.69
N LEU A 14 -3.13 -5.86 -12.69
CA LEU A 14 -1.95 -6.11 -11.85
C LEU A 14 -2.19 -5.73 -10.38
N GLY A 15 -1.71 -6.57 -9.48
CA GLY A 15 -1.61 -6.23 -8.06
C GLY A 15 -0.51 -5.21 -7.82
N VAL A 16 -0.85 -4.03 -7.31
CA VAL A 16 0.11 -2.98 -6.93
C VAL A 16 0.30 -2.99 -5.42
N ALA A 17 1.55 -3.00 -4.96
CA ALA A 17 1.92 -2.81 -3.57
C ALA A 17 2.67 -1.48 -3.39
N LEU A 18 2.52 -0.85 -2.21
CA LEU A 18 3.21 0.39 -1.86
C LEU A 18 4.16 0.14 -0.68
N ALA A 19 5.32 0.78 -0.73
CA ALA A 19 6.29 0.82 0.36
C ALA A 19 6.87 2.23 0.48
N SER A 20 7.41 2.55 1.67
CA SER A 20 8.14 3.80 1.89
C SER A 20 9.50 3.83 1.21
N ASP A 21 10.05 2.67 0.88
CA ASP A 21 11.44 2.53 0.46
C ASP A 21 12.41 3.16 1.50
N TYR A 22 12.10 3.05 2.80
CA TYR A 22 12.81 3.83 3.83
C TYR A 22 14.33 3.59 3.81
N ASN A 23 15.07 4.62 3.40
CA ASN A 23 16.52 4.58 3.27
C ASN A 23 17.12 6.00 3.35
N PRO A 24 18.38 6.18 3.77
CA PRO A 24 18.96 7.51 3.98
C PRO A 24 19.28 8.28 2.70
N GLY A 25 19.32 7.62 1.55
CA GLY A 25 19.74 8.22 0.28
C GLY A 25 18.59 8.85 -0.49
N SER A 26 17.61 8.05 -0.91
CA SER A 26 16.54 8.47 -1.82
C SER A 26 15.18 8.67 -1.15
N SER A 27 14.92 8.01 -0.01
CA SER A 27 13.63 8.10 0.69
C SER A 27 13.82 8.13 2.22
N PRO A 28 14.29 9.26 2.79
CA PRO A 28 14.58 9.40 4.22
C PRO A 28 13.30 9.60 5.06
N SER A 29 12.24 8.82 4.81
CA SER A 29 11.01 8.82 5.58
C SER A 29 10.32 7.46 5.57
N GLY A 30 10.05 6.91 6.76
CA GLY A 30 9.24 5.70 6.92
C GLY A 30 7.71 5.94 6.96
N ASN A 31 7.24 7.16 6.66
CA ASN A 31 5.85 7.53 6.88
C ASN A 31 4.90 6.98 5.79
N MET A 32 4.32 5.81 6.04
CA MET A 32 3.36 5.19 5.11
C MET A 32 2.10 6.01 4.83
N ARG A 33 1.67 6.90 5.74
CA ARG A 33 0.52 7.80 5.47
C ARG A 33 0.84 8.75 4.32
N MET A 34 2.08 9.24 4.26
CA MET A 34 2.55 10.07 3.16
C MET A 34 2.61 9.28 1.84
N VAL A 35 3.07 8.02 1.87
CA VAL A 35 3.12 7.14 0.70
C VAL A 35 1.72 6.92 0.12
N VAL A 36 0.74 6.58 0.96
CA VAL A 36 -0.66 6.37 0.55
C VAL A 36 -1.27 7.65 -0.03
N ALA A 37 -0.99 8.82 0.58
CA ALA A 37 -1.45 10.11 0.06
C ALA A 37 -0.83 10.43 -1.31
N LEU A 38 0.48 10.21 -1.48
CA LEU A 38 1.18 10.42 -2.75
C LEU A 38 0.68 9.47 -3.84
N ALA A 39 0.40 8.20 -3.52
CA ALA A 39 -0.18 7.26 -4.46
C ALA A 39 -1.54 7.75 -4.99
N SER A 40 -2.37 8.31 -4.11
CA SER A 40 -3.67 8.86 -4.49
C SER A 40 -3.52 10.11 -5.39
N ILE A 41 -2.68 11.06 -4.96
CA ILE A 41 -2.56 12.38 -5.62
C ILE A 41 -1.72 12.31 -6.89
N ARG A 42 -0.60 11.57 -6.87
CA ARG A 42 0.42 11.58 -7.93
C ARG A 42 0.32 10.37 -8.86
N MET A 43 -0.09 9.20 -8.35
CA MET A 43 -0.23 7.97 -9.15
C MET A 43 -1.68 7.71 -9.57
N ARG A 44 -2.62 8.61 -9.21
CA ARG A 44 -4.05 8.55 -9.57
C ARG A 44 -4.75 7.28 -9.09
N MET A 45 -4.31 6.70 -7.98
CA MET A 45 -5.02 5.63 -7.29
C MET A 45 -6.23 6.20 -6.54
N THR A 46 -7.28 5.42 -6.38
CA THR A 46 -8.33 5.76 -5.41
C THR A 46 -7.80 5.55 -3.99
N PRO A 47 -8.36 6.21 -2.96
CA PRO A 47 -7.95 5.94 -1.58
C PRO A 47 -8.08 4.46 -1.20
N ALA A 48 -9.11 3.77 -1.69
CA ALA A 48 -9.31 2.34 -1.45
C ALA A 48 -8.19 1.49 -2.09
N GLU A 49 -7.82 1.78 -3.34
CA GLU A 49 -6.69 1.11 -4.00
C GLU A 49 -5.37 1.35 -3.26
N ALA A 50 -5.12 2.58 -2.80
CA ALA A 50 -3.90 2.91 -2.06
C ALA A 50 -3.83 2.20 -0.71
N ILE A 51 -4.96 2.06 0.00
CA ILE A 51 -5.05 1.28 1.25
C ILE A 51 -4.84 -0.21 0.98
N HIS A 52 -5.46 -0.79 -0.07
CA HIS A 52 -5.22 -2.18 -0.44
C HIS A 52 -3.75 -2.43 -0.80
N ALA A 53 -3.13 -1.48 -1.52
CA ALA A 53 -1.72 -1.55 -1.88
C ALA A 53 -0.78 -1.52 -0.66
N ALA A 54 -1.16 -0.79 0.39
CA ALA A 54 -0.41 -0.68 1.64
C ALA A 54 -0.76 -1.76 2.69
N THR A 55 -1.78 -2.60 2.44
CA THR A 55 -2.22 -3.66 3.37
C THR A 55 -2.18 -5.03 2.70
N LEU A 56 -3.27 -5.47 2.06
CA LEU A 56 -3.40 -6.82 1.50
C LEU A 56 -2.33 -7.13 0.44
N ASN A 57 -2.12 -6.22 -0.53
CA ASN A 57 -1.16 -6.45 -1.60
C ASN A 57 0.27 -6.40 -1.06
N GLY A 58 0.55 -5.52 -0.09
CA GLY A 58 1.84 -5.48 0.60
C GLY A 58 2.12 -6.78 1.37
N ALA A 59 1.12 -7.31 2.08
CA ALA A 59 1.23 -8.60 2.75
C ALA A 59 1.46 -9.74 1.76
N TYR A 60 0.78 -9.75 0.62
CA TYR A 60 0.99 -10.73 -0.44
C TYR A 60 2.41 -10.64 -1.04
N ALA A 61 2.88 -9.42 -1.34
CA ALA A 61 4.24 -9.19 -1.85
C ALA A 61 5.34 -9.69 -0.90
N MET A 62 5.08 -9.70 0.41
CA MET A 62 6.00 -10.23 1.43
C MET A 62 5.80 -11.73 1.75
N GLY A 63 4.84 -12.41 1.12
CA GLY A 63 4.51 -13.82 1.43
C GLY A 63 3.80 -14.00 2.79
N LEU A 64 3.13 -12.96 3.28
CA LEU A 64 2.50 -12.90 4.60
C LEU A 64 0.96 -12.81 4.56
N SER A 65 0.35 -12.86 3.36
CA SER A 65 -1.09 -12.67 3.17
C SER A 65 -1.96 -13.69 3.92
N GLU A 66 -1.45 -14.89 4.20
CA GLU A 66 -2.19 -15.90 4.98
C GLU A 66 -2.40 -15.45 6.44
N ARG A 67 -1.54 -14.58 6.97
CA ARG A 67 -1.56 -14.16 8.39
C ARG A 67 -1.86 -12.68 8.61
N PHE A 68 -1.62 -11.83 7.61
CA PHE A 68 -1.70 -10.37 7.70
C PHE A 68 -2.37 -9.74 6.48
N GLY A 69 -2.59 -8.42 6.53
CA GLY A 69 -3.05 -7.61 5.39
C GLY A 69 -4.58 -7.48 5.24
N SER A 70 -5.37 -8.25 5.99
CA SER A 70 -6.83 -8.11 6.02
C SER A 70 -7.41 -8.48 7.40
N ILE A 71 -8.59 -7.95 7.70
CA ILE A 71 -9.35 -8.29 8.91
C ILE A 71 -10.31 -9.43 8.55
N THR A 72 -9.88 -10.66 8.78
CA THR A 72 -10.65 -11.88 8.48
C THR A 72 -10.41 -12.94 9.57
N PRO A 73 -11.38 -13.81 9.88
CA PRO A 73 -11.19 -14.90 10.83
C PRO A 73 -9.93 -15.74 10.51
N GLY A 74 -9.22 -16.16 11.55
CA GLY A 74 -7.99 -16.95 11.43
C GLY A 74 -6.70 -16.14 11.19
N LYS A 75 -6.78 -14.86 10.78
CA LYS A 75 -5.61 -13.99 10.65
C LYS A 75 -5.21 -13.34 11.97
N THR A 76 -3.99 -12.82 12.02
CA THR A 76 -3.48 -12.08 13.17
C THR A 76 -4.32 -10.81 13.38
N ALA A 77 -4.75 -10.55 14.61
CA ALA A 77 -5.50 -9.35 15.00
C ALA A 77 -4.61 -8.09 15.02
N ASN A 78 -4.09 -7.71 13.84
CA ASN A 78 -3.25 -6.53 13.62
C ASN A 78 -4.04 -5.50 12.79
N PHE A 79 -4.60 -4.50 13.47
CA PHE A 79 -5.39 -3.45 12.85
C PHE A 79 -5.26 -2.14 13.64
N PHE A 80 -5.60 -1.04 12.99
CA PHE A 80 -5.70 0.27 13.62
C PHE A 80 -7.17 0.61 13.86
N LEU A 81 -7.46 1.23 15.01
CA LEU A 81 -8.74 1.89 15.25
C LEU A 81 -8.57 3.37 14.92
N THR A 82 -9.35 3.87 13.96
CA THR A 82 -9.35 5.28 13.57
C THR A 82 -10.57 6.01 14.13
N ARG A 83 -10.50 7.33 14.19
CA ARG A 83 -11.71 8.15 14.35
C ARG A 83 -12.44 8.22 13.00
N PRO A 84 -13.78 8.21 12.98
CA PRO A 84 -14.56 8.45 11.76
C PRO A 84 -14.27 9.83 11.16
#